data_AF-W2CE38-F1
#
_entry.id   AF-W2CE38-F1
#
_cell.length_a   1.000
_cell.length_b   1.000
_cell.length_c   1.000
_cell.angle_alpha   90.00
_cell.angle_beta   90.00
_cell.angle_gamma   90.00
#
_symmetry.space_group_name_H-M   'P 1'
#
loop_
_entity.id
_entity.type
_entity.pdbx_description
1 polymer ?
#
loop_
_entity_poly.entity_id
_entity_poly.type
_entity_poly.pdbx_seq_one_letter_code
_entity_poly.pdbx_strand_id
1 'polypeptide(L)'
;MAKFLDETGLAHLYEKIKGLIKWQNISGIPSWISSTKPTYTASEVGALPDTTSIPSKVSDLTNDSGFQTQAQVAALIDTKTTGLFSYKGNVANKASLPSSGNKVGDVWNTSDTGKNYAWSGTDWDDLGGSFTVEALTNGEIDTICS
;
A
#
# COMPACT_ATOMS: atom_id res chain seq x y z
N MET A 1 25.60 89.66 -14.15
CA MET A 1 24.41 89.04 -13.53
C MET A 1 24.19 87.69 -14.20
N ALA A 2 24.39 86.56 -13.51
CA ALA A 2 24.01 85.26 -14.07
C ALA A 2 22.47 85.18 -14.11
N LYS A 3 21.88 84.85 -15.26
CA LYS A 3 20.44 84.61 -15.38
C LYS A 3 20.17 83.16 -15.06
N PHE A 4 19.45 82.90 -13.97
CA PHE A 4 18.94 81.57 -13.66
C PHE A 4 17.59 81.35 -14.35
N LEU A 5 17.23 80.09 -14.58
CA LEU A 5 15.90 79.71 -15.08
C LEU A 5 14.85 79.97 -13.99
N ASP A 6 13.66 80.38 -14.42
CA ASP A 6 12.47 80.40 -13.56
C ASP A 6 11.87 79.00 -13.40
N GLU A 7 10.81 78.88 -12.62
CA GLU A 7 10.14 77.60 -12.35
C GLU A 7 9.62 76.90 -13.62
N THR A 8 9.15 77.68 -14.60
CA THR A 8 8.68 77.15 -15.88
C THR A 8 9.84 76.59 -16.70
N GLY A 9 10.97 77.29 -16.72
CA GLY A 9 12.20 76.85 -17.36
C GLY A 9 12.78 75.60 -16.69
N LEU A 10 12.72 75.50 -15.36
CA LEU A 10 13.13 74.31 -14.61
C LEU A 10 12.26 73.09 -14.94
N ALA A 11 10.94 73.25 -15.01
CA ALA A 11 10.01 72.17 -15.38
C ALA A 11 10.25 71.67 -16.82
N HIS A 12 10.49 72.58 -17.76
CA HIS A 12 10.79 72.22 -19.15
C HIS A 12 12.15 71.49 -19.27
N LEU A 13 13.15 71.92 -18.50
CA LEU A 13 14.44 71.24 -18.42
C LEU A 13 14.29 69.83 -17.81
N TYR A 14 13.49 69.69 -16.75
CA TYR A 14 13.21 68.40 -16.12
C TYR A 14 12.56 67.41 -17.09
N GLU A 15 11.51 67.80 -17.82
CA GLU A 15 10.86 66.92 -18.78
C GLU A 15 11.78 66.53 -19.94
N LYS A 16 12.66 67.45 -20.38
CA LYS A 16 13.71 67.12 -21.35
C LYS A 16 14.69 66.09 -20.81
N ILE A 17 15.24 66.30 -19.62
CA ILE A 17 16.20 65.37 -18.99
C ILE A 17 15.53 64.01 -18.75
N LYS A 18 14.32 63.98 -18.20
CA LYS A 18 13.55 62.76 -17.98
C LYS A 18 13.28 62.00 -19.28
N GLY A 19 12.98 62.72 -20.37
CA GLY A 19 12.83 62.13 -21.70
C GLY A 19 14.13 61.58 -22.30
N LEU A 20 15.29 62.08 -21.86
CA LEU A 20 16.61 61.61 -22.27
C LEU A 20 17.06 60.36 -21.48
N ILE A 21 16.58 60.15 -20.26
CA ILE A 21 16.87 58.96 -19.45
C ILE A 21 15.97 57.79 -19.91
N LYS A 22 16.27 57.25 -21.09
CA LYS A 22 15.64 56.07 -21.67
C LYS A 22 16.70 55.02 -21.97
N TRP A 23 16.33 53.74 -21.91
CA TRP A 23 17.23 52.62 -22.22
C TRP A 23 17.99 52.80 -23.54
N GLN A 24 17.28 53.28 -24.57
CA GLN A 24 17.79 53.52 -25.93
C GLN A 24 18.92 54.57 -25.99
N ASN A 25 19.04 55.43 -24.97
CA ASN A 25 19.99 56.53 -24.92
C ASN A 25 21.21 56.23 -24.03
N ILE A 26 21.30 55.03 -23.43
CA ILE A 26 22.43 54.63 -22.60
C ILE A 26 23.50 53.99 -23.50
N SER A 27 24.68 54.59 -23.55
CA SER A 27 25.83 54.05 -24.29
C SER A 27 26.61 53.04 -23.43
N GLY A 28 27.26 52.07 -24.09
CA GLY A 28 28.14 51.11 -23.42
C GLY A 28 27.43 50.00 -22.65
N ILE A 29 26.14 49.76 -22.91
CA ILE A 29 25.43 48.62 -22.32
C ILE A 29 26.05 47.31 -22.85
N PRO A 30 26.56 46.43 -21.98
CA PRO A 30 27.03 45.11 -22.39
C PRO A 30 25.91 44.28 -23.03
N SER A 31 26.26 43.41 -23.99
CA SER A 31 25.30 42.60 -24.74
C SER A 31 24.45 41.63 -23.89
N TRP A 32 24.87 41.34 -22.66
CA TRP A 32 24.15 40.47 -21.73
C TRP A 32 23.05 41.20 -20.93
N ILE A 33 22.94 42.53 -21.05
CA ILE A 33 21.88 43.32 -20.39
C ILE A 33 20.87 43.79 -21.44
N SER A 34 19.60 43.39 -21.29
CA SER A 34 18.47 43.82 -22.13
C SER A 34 17.46 44.68 -21.36
N SER A 35 16.63 45.43 -22.11
CA SER A 35 15.51 46.21 -21.55
C SER A 35 14.35 45.35 -21.08
N THR A 36 14.32 44.08 -21.46
CA THR A 36 13.28 43.09 -21.11
C THR A 36 13.90 41.94 -20.35
N LYS A 37 13.11 41.32 -19.45
CA LYS A 37 13.53 40.11 -18.74
C LYS A 37 13.75 38.99 -19.76
N PRO A 38 14.92 38.32 -19.76
CA PRO A 38 15.14 37.16 -20.61
C PRO A 38 14.28 35.97 -20.16
N THR A 39 13.85 35.16 -21.11
CA THR A 39 13.23 33.86 -20.87
C THR A 39 14.31 32.79 -20.98
N TYR A 40 14.36 31.88 -20.01
CA TYR A 40 15.27 30.74 -20.03
C TYR A 40 14.49 29.44 -20.16
N THR A 41 15.01 28.53 -20.96
CA THR A 41 14.58 27.14 -21.04
C THR A 41 15.06 26.36 -19.81
N ALA A 42 14.40 25.24 -19.52
CA ALA A 42 14.80 24.36 -18.43
C ALA A 42 16.26 23.90 -18.57
N SER A 43 16.71 23.62 -19.80
CA SER A 43 18.09 23.24 -20.12
C SER A 43 19.11 24.32 -19.74
N GLU A 44 18.82 25.59 -20.01
CA GLU A 44 19.75 26.70 -19.76
C GLU A 44 20.00 26.97 -18.27
N VAL A 45 19.02 26.63 -17.41
CA VAL A 45 19.11 26.87 -15.96
C VAL A 45 19.28 25.58 -15.15
N GLY A 46 19.44 24.43 -15.81
CA GLY A 46 19.52 23.13 -15.13
C GLY A 46 18.23 22.74 -14.40
N ALA A 47 17.08 23.30 -14.79
CA ALA A 47 15.79 22.92 -14.27
C ALA A 47 15.29 21.63 -14.94
N LEU A 48 14.36 20.96 -14.27
CA LEU A 48 13.60 19.89 -14.89
C LEU A 48 12.69 20.47 -15.97
N PRO A 49 12.64 19.87 -17.18
CA PRO A 49 11.64 20.22 -18.17
C PRO A 49 10.22 20.07 -17.62
N ASP A 50 9.30 20.87 -18.14
CA ASP A 50 7.86 20.78 -17.84
C ASP A 50 7.23 19.43 -18.28
N THR A 51 7.92 18.70 -19.15
CA THR A 51 7.59 17.31 -19.54
C THR A 51 8.01 16.26 -18.52
N THR A 52 8.71 16.63 -17.45
CA THR A 52 9.14 15.69 -16.41
C THR A 52 7.95 15.22 -15.59
N SER A 53 7.66 13.92 -15.65
CA SER A 53 6.71 13.30 -14.73
C SER A 53 7.40 13.02 -13.40
N ILE A 54 7.00 13.74 -12.35
CA ILE A 54 7.46 13.50 -10.98
C ILE A 54 6.49 12.50 -10.34
N PRO A 55 6.94 11.32 -9.89
CA PRO A 55 6.14 10.36 -9.14
C PRO A 55 5.36 11.01 -8.00
N SER A 56 4.06 10.75 -7.93
CA SER A 56 3.16 11.34 -6.91
C SER A 56 2.78 10.33 -5.81
N LYS A 57 2.92 9.05 -6.12
CA LYS A 57 2.68 7.93 -5.22
C LYS A 57 3.85 6.96 -5.28
N VAL A 58 4.01 6.16 -4.23
CA VAL A 58 5.10 5.17 -4.16
C VAL A 58 4.97 4.13 -5.30
N SER A 59 3.75 3.80 -5.70
CA SER A 59 3.45 2.93 -6.86
C SER A 59 3.94 3.48 -8.21
N ASP A 60 4.22 4.77 -8.31
CA ASP A 60 4.76 5.39 -9.52
C ASP A 60 6.30 5.19 -9.63
N LEU A 61 6.95 4.65 -8.57
CA LEU A 61 8.38 4.35 -8.55
C LEU A 61 8.64 2.95 -9.14
N THR A 62 9.60 2.86 -10.07
CA THR A 62 9.92 1.61 -10.80
C THR A 62 10.45 0.51 -9.86
N ASN A 63 11.14 0.89 -8.78
CA ASN A 63 11.66 -0.05 -7.77
C ASN A 63 10.57 -0.59 -6.82
N ASP A 64 9.33 -0.10 -6.93
CA ASP A 64 8.16 -0.53 -6.17
C ASP A 64 7.30 -1.55 -6.96
N SER A 65 7.68 -1.88 -8.20
CA SER A 65 6.97 -2.90 -9.00
C SER A 65 6.94 -4.31 -8.37
N GLY A 66 7.72 -4.56 -7.32
CA GLY A 66 7.73 -5.81 -6.54
C GLY A 66 6.81 -5.84 -5.32
N PHE A 67 5.99 -4.82 -5.07
CA PHE A 67 5.13 -4.81 -3.89
C PHE A 67 3.97 -5.80 -4.03
N GLN A 68 3.71 -6.54 -2.94
CA GLN A 68 2.53 -7.39 -2.87
C GLN A 68 1.30 -6.51 -2.60
N THR A 69 0.35 -6.52 -3.52
CA THR A 69 -0.98 -5.96 -3.31
C THR A 69 -1.68 -6.65 -2.15
N GLN A 70 -2.65 -5.97 -1.52
CA GLN A 70 -3.49 -6.57 -0.47
C GLN A 70 -4.11 -7.91 -0.92
N ALA A 71 -4.53 -8.01 -2.18
CA ALA A 71 -5.09 -9.24 -2.74
C ALA A 71 -4.06 -10.38 -2.81
N GLN A 72 -2.82 -10.09 -3.23
CA GLN A 72 -1.73 -11.08 -3.25
C GLN A 72 -1.39 -11.56 -1.83
N VAL A 73 -1.33 -10.63 -0.87
CA VAL A 73 -1.07 -10.97 0.54
C VAL A 73 -2.20 -11.84 1.10
N ALA A 74 -3.46 -11.47 0.89
CA ALA A 74 -4.61 -12.24 1.34
C ALA A 74 -4.64 -13.66 0.74
N ALA A 75 -4.41 -13.78 -0.57
CA ALA A 75 -4.36 -15.07 -1.25
C ALA A 75 -3.22 -15.97 -0.73
N LEU A 76 -2.05 -15.38 -0.47
CA LEU A 76 -0.91 -16.10 0.10
C LEU A 76 -1.23 -16.60 1.51
N ILE A 77 -1.83 -15.75 2.35
CA ILE A 77 -2.24 -16.13 3.71
C ILE A 77 -3.28 -17.25 3.67
N ASP A 78 -4.33 -17.13 2.86
CA ASP A 78 -5.36 -18.16 2.73
C ASP A 78 -4.75 -19.49 2.28
N THR A 79 -3.86 -19.46 1.27
CA THR A 79 -3.15 -20.66 0.79
C THR A 79 -2.31 -21.30 1.89
N LYS A 80 -1.60 -20.50 2.68
CA LYS A 80 -0.69 -21.00 3.73
C LYS A 80 -1.40 -21.43 5.00
N THR A 81 -2.64 -21.00 5.21
CA THR A 81 -3.43 -21.31 6.42
C THR A 81 -4.51 -22.37 6.18
N THR A 82 -4.81 -22.70 4.92
CA THR A 82 -5.71 -23.79 4.57
C THR A 82 -5.21 -25.12 5.16
N GLY A 83 -6.07 -25.84 5.87
CA GLY A 83 -5.74 -27.13 6.48
C GLY A 83 -4.99 -27.05 7.81
N LEU A 84 -4.73 -25.85 8.36
CA LEU A 84 -4.30 -25.71 9.74
C LEU A 84 -5.44 -26.10 10.70
N PHE A 85 -5.07 -26.65 11.85
CA PHE A 85 -6.01 -26.96 12.94
C PHE A 85 -6.64 -25.65 13.45
N SER A 86 -7.92 -25.44 13.12
CA SER A 86 -8.68 -24.23 13.42
C SER A 86 -9.77 -24.56 14.41
N TYR A 87 -9.47 -24.48 15.71
CA TYR A 87 -10.44 -24.77 16.76
C TYR A 87 -11.60 -23.77 16.76
N LYS A 88 -12.84 -24.28 16.69
CA LYS A 88 -14.07 -23.47 16.56
C LYS A 88 -14.91 -23.43 17.83
N GLY A 89 -14.69 -24.38 18.74
CA GLY A 89 -15.46 -24.50 19.97
C GLY A 89 -15.96 -25.91 20.21
N ASN A 90 -16.99 -26.01 21.05
CA ASN A 90 -17.64 -27.27 21.40
C ASN A 90 -19.07 -27.28 20.86
N VAL A 91 -19.52 -28.44 20.39
CA VAL A 91 -20.92 -28.76 20.11
C VAL A 91 -21.36 -29.94 20.99
N ALA A 92 -22.66 -30.16 21.14
CA ALA A 92 -23.17 -31.21 22.00
C ALA A 92 -22.75 -32.62 21.53
N ASN A 93 -22.84 -32.88 20.22
CA ASN A 93 -22.63 -34.19 19.59
C ASN A 93 -22.31 -34.04 18.09
N LYS A 94 -21.97 -35.14 17.40
CA LYS A 94 -21.67 -35.14 15.95
C LYS A 94 -22.79 -34.54 15.09
N ALA A 95 -24.05 -34.76 15.44
CA ALA A 95 -25.19 -34.24 14.68
C ALA A 95 -25.36 -32.71 14.80
N SER A 96 -24.69 -32.10 15.79
CA SER A 96 -24.70 -30.66 16.03
C SER A 96 -23.59 -29.92 15.27
N LEU A 97 -22.74 -30.62 14.53
CA LEU A 97 -21.68 -30.01 13.72
C LEU A 97 -22.30 -29.17 12.58
N PRO A 98 -21.77 -27.98 12.26
CA PRO A 98 -22.31 -27.15 11.19
C PRO A 98 -22.27 -27.87 9.83
N SER A 99 -23.33 -27.69 9.03
CA SER A 99 -23.45 -28.32 7.71
C SER A 99 -23.03 -27.41 6.55
N SER A 100 -22.79 -26.12 6.80
CA SER A 100 -22.36 -25.16 5.80
C SER A 100 -21.45 -24.09 6.40
N GLY A 101 -20.70 -23.40 5.55
CA GLY A 101 -19.74 -22.37 5.98
C GLY A 101 -18.44 -22.90 6.59
N ASN A 102 -18.22 -24.22 6.53
CA ASN A 102 -17.01 -24.86 7.03
C ASN A 102 -15.83 -24.65 6.08
N LYS A 103 -14.63 -24.48 6.63
CA LYS A 103 -13.37 -24.44 5.88
C LYS A 103 -12.53 -25.66 6.22
N VAL A 104 -11.74 -26.14 5.27
CA VAL A 104 -10.82 -27.26 5.48
C VAL A 104 -9.90 -26.94 6.67
N GLY A 105 -9.87 -27.83 7.66
CA GLY A 105 -9.11 -27.66 8.90
C GLY A 105 -9.88 -27.02 10.06
N ASP A 106 -11.13 -26.57 9.87
CA ASP A 106 -11.99 -26.23 11.01
C ASP A 106 -12.19 -27.46 11.90
N VAL A 107 -12.02 -27.31 13.22
CA VAL A 107 -12.12 -28.39 14.21
C VAL A 107 -13.11 -28.03 15.31
N TRP A 108 -14.05 -28.92 15.57
CA TRP A 108 -14.98 -28.83 16.70
C TRP A 108 -14.78 -29.98 17.66
N ASN A 109 -15.01 -29.71 18.94
CA ASN A 109 -15.07 -30.75 19.96
C ASN A 109 -16.53 -31.16 20.20
N THR A 110 -16.79 -32.43 20.42
CA THR A 110 -18.11 -32.92 20.84
C THR A 110 -18.11 -33.22 22.33
N SER A 111 -19.01 -32.58 23.08
CA SER A 111 -19.04 -32.69 24.55
C SER A 111 -19.51 -34.06 25.06
N ASP A 112 -20.33 -34.77 24.29
CA ASP A 112 -20.85 -36.10 24.63
C ASP A 112 -19.77 -37.18 24.75
N THR A 113 -18.72 -37.06 23.96
CA THR A 113 -17.69 -38.10 23.75
C THR A 113 -16.28 -37.58 23.95
N GLY A 114 -16.09 -36.25 24.02
CA GLY A 114 -14.76 -35.61 24.06
C GLY A 114 -13.99 -35.70 22.75
N LYS A 115 -14.62 -36.17 21.65
CA LYS A 115 -13.97 -36.34 20.35
C LYS A 115 -13.74 -35.00 19.67
N ASN A 116 -12.75 -34.96 18.79
CA ASN A 116 -12.46 -33.80 17.95
C ASN A 116 -12.80 -34.20 16.51
N TYR A 117 -13.56 -33.36 15.82
CA TYR A 117 -13.93 -33.56 14.43
C TYR A 117 -13.37 -32.43 13.59
N ALA A 118 -12.63 -32.77 12.53
CA ALA A 118 -12.09 -31.82 11.58
C ALA A 118 -12.84 -31.86 10.25
N TRP A 119 -13.09 -30.69 9.66
CA TRP A 119 -13.69 -30.61 8.33
C TRP A 119 -12.65 -30.90 7.26
N SER A 120 -12.86 -31.95 6.47
CA SER A 120 -11.98 -32.35 5.37
C SER A 120 -12.16 -31.53 4.10
N GLY A 121 -13.27 -30.79 4.01
CA GLY A 121 -13.73 -30.12 2.78
C GLY A 121 -15.03 -30.72 2.25
N THR A 122 -15.29 -32.00 2.55
CA THR A 122 -16.52 -32.69 2.16
C THR A 122 -17.31 -33.18 3.36
N ASP A 123 -16.63 -33.64 4.41
CA ASP A 123 -17.23 -34.27 5.59
C ASP A 123 -16.46 -33.96 6.87
N TRP A 124 -17.07 -34.28 8.01
CA TRP A 124 -16.44 -34.23 9.32
C TRP A 124 -15.70 -35.53 9.63
N ASP A 125 -14.37 -35.46 9.66
CA ASP A 125 -13.48 -36.56 10.03
C ASP A 125 -13.30 -36.64 11.54
N ASP A 126 -13.48 -37.83 12.11
CA ASP A 126 -13.21 -38.10 13.54
C ASP A 126 -11.70 -38.23 13.76
N LEU A 127 -11.12 -37.35 14.58
CA LEU A 127 -9.70 -37.32 14.90
C LEU A 127 -9.37 -37.96 16.26
N GLY A 128 -10.39 -38.42 17.01
CA GLY A 128 -10.21 -38.87 18.38
C GLY A 128 -10.92 -40.18 18.70
N GLY A 129 -10.41 -40.92 19.66
CA GLY A 129 -11.08 -42.12 20.16
C GLY A 129 -10.21 -42.91 21.11
N SER A 130 -10.78 -43.32 22.24
CA SER A 130 -10.27 -44.43 23.03
C SER A 130 -10.91 -45.71 22.53
N PHE A 131 -10.11 -46.77 22.38
CA PHE A 131 -10.64 -48.13 22.33
C PHE A 131 -10.36 -48.77 23.69
N THR A 132 -11.31 -49.56 24.18
CA THR A 132 -11.13 -50.36 25.39
C THR A 132 -10.66 -51.76 24.98
N VAL A 133 -9.61 -52.25 25.63
CA VAL A 133 -9.26 -53.67 25.59
C VAL A 133 -9.88 -54.30 26.83
N GLU A 134 -10.90 -55.13 26.62
CA GLU A 134 -11.47 -55.94 27.68
C GLU A 134 -10.65 -57.22 27.80
N ALA A 135 -10.21 -57.55 29.02
CA ALA A 135 -9.48 -58.79 29.26
C ALA A 135 -10.45 -59.97 29.09
N LEU A 136 -10.07 -60.95 28.27
CA LEU A 136 -10.81 -62.21 28.17
C LEU A 136 -10.78 -62.92 29.52
N THR A 137 -11.93 -63.44 29.93
CA THR A 137 -11.99 -64.35 31.08
C THR A 137 -11.37 -65.69 30.71
N ASN A 138 -10.87 -66.44 31.70
CA ASN A 138 -10.31 -67.77 31.46
C ASN A 138 -11.30 -68.71 30.74
N GLY A 139 -12.60 -68.60 31.03
CA GLY A 139 -13.62 -69.44 30.37
C GLY A 139 -13.82 -69.13 28.88
N GLU A 140 -13.65 -67.87 28.48
CA GLU A 140 -13.68 -67.48 27.06
C GLU A 140 -12.42 -67.95 26.32
N ILE A 141 -11.26 -67.91 26.97
CA ILE A 141 -10.00 -68.47 26.45
C ILE A 141 -10.16 -69.99 26.24
N ASP A 142 -10.70 -70.70 27.23
CA ASP A 142 -10.89 -72.14 27.16
C ASP A 142 -11.80 -72.55 25.98
N THR A 143 -12.82 -71.74 25.67
CA THR A 143 -13.74 -71.97 24.54
C THR A 143 -13.07 -71.78 23.18
N ILE A 144 -12.07 -70.89 23.08
CA ILE A 144 -11.32 -70.67 21.83
C ILE A 144 -10.29 -71.77 21.61
N CYS A 145 -9.76 -72.35 22.69
CA CYS A 145 -8.69 -73.35 22.65
C CYS A 145 -9.17 -74.82 22.57
N SER A 146 -10.48 -75.07 22.56
CA SER A 146 -11.12 -76.39 22.46
C SER A 146 -11.59 -76.71 21.04
#